data_AF-A0A4U8UNE2-F1
#
_entry.id   AF-A0A4U8UNE2-F1
#
_cell.length_a   1.000
_cell.length_b   1.000
_cell.length_c   1.000
_cell.angle_alpha   90.00
_cell.angle_beta   90.00
_cell.angle_gamma   90.00
#
_symmetry.space_group_name_H-M   'P 1'
#
loop_
_entity.id
_entity.type
_entity.pdbx_description
1 polymer ?
#
loop_
_entity_poly.entity_id
_entity_poly.type
_entity_poly.pdbx_seq_one_letter_code
_entity_poly.pdbx_strand_id
1 'polypeptide(L)'
;MNAWLLLAVMGPFVVLAQVYSNPSMGGSVGCVVTGKKLYSHGNYIRDLNENEQKDLKKYKADLALFKKKIDEAFSNAENVEKANATIPPMPIRPVMPSFCTGADTTLYILPGCTVQNNKVFIGKEFARHLTEQEKKQLTQFAKQMAGGAVPAGATNIKDGVTTTTVTPATNGQITLDFCTEF
;
A
#
# COMPACT_ATOMS: atom_id res chain seq x y z
N MET A 1 14.02 -3.26 56.97
CA MET A 1 14.53 -2.79 55.66
C MET A 1 14.37 -3.96 54.69
N ASN A 2 13.66 -3.99 53.57
CA ASN A 2 12.76 -3.05 52.87
C ASN A 2 11.78 -3.92 52.07
N ALA A 3 10.48 -3.65 52.15
CA ALA A 3 9.50 -4.16 51.21
C ALA A 3 9.51 -3.24 49.97
N TRP A 4 9.78 -3.79 48.78
CA TRP A 4 9.62 -3.06 47.52
C TRP A 4 8.48 -3.69 46.72
N LEU A 5 7.41 -2.90 46.60
CA LEU A 5 6.31 -3.09 45.66
C LEU A 5 6.86 -3.20 44.23
N LEU A 6 6.52 -4.28 43.52
CA LEU A 6 6.51 -4.28 42.06
C LEU A 6 5.10 -3.86 41.61
N LEU A 7 4.96 -2.56 41.32
CA LEU A 7 3.82 -2.01 40.59
C LEU A 7 3.90 -2.52 39.13
N ALA A 8 3.05 -3.50 38.80
CA ALA A 8 2.75 -3.84 37.42
C ALA A 8 1.99 -2.66 36.79
N VAL A 9 2.70 -1.79 36.08
CA VAL A 9 2.11 -0.73 35.26
C VAL A 9 1.45 -1.41 34.05
N MET A 10 0.15 -1.67 34.17
CA MET A 10 -0.74 -1.94 33.04
C MET A 10 -0.86 -0.64 32.23
N GLY A 11 0.09 -0.40 31.34
CA GLY A 11 -0.01 0.66 30.34
C GLY A 11 -1.07 0.32 29.30
N PRO A 12 -1.84 1.30 28.80
CA PRO A 12 -2.87 1.05 27.80
C PRO A 12 -2.22 0.50 26.53
N PHE A 13 -2.74 -0.63 26.04
CA PHE A 13 -2.42 -1.17 24.72
C PHE A 13 -2.89 -0.16 23.65
N VAL A 14 -2.00 0.73 23.24
CA VAL A 14 -2.22 1.63 22.10
C VAL A 14 -2.00 0.81 20.83
N VAL A 15 -3.08 0.54 20.10
CA VAL A 15 -3.09 -0.30 18.89
C VAL A 15 -2.86 0.59 17.65
N LEU A 16 -1.81 0.28 16.89
CA LEU A 16 -1.28 1.08 15.78
C LEU A 16 -2.08 0.90 14.48
N ALA A 17 -2.31 1.99 13.74
CA ALA A 17 -2.79 2.01 12.35
C ALA A 17 -1.60 1.96 11.38
N GLN A 18 -1.68 1.18 10.30
CA GLN A 18 -0.60 1.00 9.32
C GLN A 18 -1.03 1.45 7.93
N VAL A 19 -0.28 2.33 7.28
CA VAL A 19 -0.49 2.62 5.85
C VAL A 19 0.45 1.75 5.05
N TYR A 20 -0.10 0.79 4.30
CA TYR A 20 0.68 -0.12 3.46
C TYR A 20 0.65 0.36 2.01
N SER A 21 1.69 1.08 1.60
CA SER A 21 1.97 1.37 0.19
C SER A 21 3.41 0.93 -0.09
N ASN A 22 3.62 -0.37 -0.29
CA ASN A 22 4.94 -0.91 -0.56
C ASN A 22 5.13 -1.12 -2.07
N PRO A 23 5.99 -0.34 -2.76
CA PRO A 23 6.30 -0.57 -4.18
C PRO A 23 7.32 -1.71 -4.40
N SER A 24 7.81 -2.37 -3.35
CA SER A 24 9.01 -3.23 -3.42
C SER A 24 8.85 -4.63 -2.80
N MET A 25 7.80 -5.36 -3.15
CA MET A 25 7.74 -6.82 -2.96
C MET A 25 7.20 -7.48 -4.23
N GLY A 26 7.92 -8.49 -4.73
CA GLY A 26 7.73 -9.18 -6.01
C GLY A 26 6.47 -10.05 -6.15
N GLY A 27 5.32 -9.53 -5.71
CA GLY A 27 3.98 -10.00 -6.04
C GLY A 27 3.10 -8.76 -6.17
N SER A 28 2.16 -8.74 -7.12
CA SER A 28 1.23 -7.62 -7.29
C SER A 28 0.24 -7.61 -6.11
N VAL A 29 0.69 -7.19 -4.94
CA VAL A 29 -0.15 -7.14 -3.74
C VAL A 29 -0.99 -5.88 -3.83
N GLY A 30 -2.06 -5.93 -4.61
CA GLY A 30 -3.16 -4.98 -4.50
C GLY A 30 -3.75 -4.41 -5.79
N CYS A 31 -3.38 -4.83 -7.00
CA CYS A 31 -4.08 -4.38 -8.21
C CYS A 31 -4.23 -5.51 -9.23
N VAL A 32 -5.47 -5.94 -9.47
CA VAL A 32 -5.80 -7.03 -10.39
C VAL A 32 -6.90 -6.56 -11.33
N VAL A 33 -6.73 -6.79 -12.63
CA VAL A 33 -7.77 -6.53 -13.61
C VAL A 33 -8.19 -7.84 -14.26
N THR A 34 -9.49 -8.14 -14.20
CA THR A 34 -10.10 -9.25 -14.93
C THR A 34 -11.27 -8.75 -15.77
N GLY A 35 -11.26 -9.05 -17.07
CA GLY A 35 -12.15 -8.40 -18.04
C GLY A 35 -11.94 -6.88 -18.05
N LYS A 36 -12.98 -6.14 -17.66
CA LYS A 36 -12.96 -4.67 -17.48
C LYS A 36 -12.97 -4.25 -16.00
N LYS A 37 -12.95 -5.19 -15.06
CA LYS A 37 -13.15 -4.93 -13.63
C LYS A 37 -11.81 -4.72 -12.94
N LEU A 38 -11.67 -3.60 -12.24
CA LEU A 38 -10.55 -3.29 -11.37
C LEU A 38 -10.81 -3.83 -9.96
N TYR A 39 -9.88 -4.62 -9.48
CA TYR A 39 -9.83 -5.11 -8.11
C TYR A 39 -8.58 -4.57 -7.43
N SER A 40 -8.72 -4.19 -6.18
CA SER A 40 -7.60 -3.80 -5.36
C SER A 40 -7.68 -4.41 -3.97
N HIS A 41 -6.57 -4.98 -3.50
CA HIS A 41 -6.49 -5.75 -2.26
C HIS A 41 -7.58 -6.85 -2.11
N GLY A 42 -8.05 -7.40 -3.23
CA GLY A 42 -9.11 -8.42 -3.27
C GLY A 42 -10.55 -7.85 -3.39
N ASN A 43 -10.73 -6.54 -3.26
CA ASN A 43 -12.03 -5.88 -3.37
C ASN A 43 -12.30 -5.36 -4.77
N TYR A 44 -13.54 -5.48 -5.24
CA TYR A 44 -13.98 -4.80 -6.46
C TYR A 44 -14.07 -3.29 -6.23
N ILE A 45 -13.38 -2.53 -7.08
CA ILE A 45 -13.33 -1.07 -7.01
C ILE A 45 -14.35 -0.47 -7.98
N ARG A 46 -14.18 -0.74 -9.28
CA ARG A 46 -15.01 -0.24 -10.38
C ARG A 46 -14.61 -0.90 -11.71
N ASP A 47 -15.33 -0.58 -12.77
CA ASP A 47 -14.89 -0.87 -14.14
C ASP A 47 -13.84 0.14 -14.61
N LEU A 48 -12.91 -0.32 -15.44
CA LEU A 48 -11.94 0.49 -16.14
C LEU A 48 -12.60 1.27 -17.26
N ASN A 49 -12.30 2.56 -17.35
CA ASN A 49 -12.70 3.38 -18.48
C ASN A 49 -11.88 3.02 -19.73
N GLU A 50 -12.24 3.60 -20.88
CA GLU A 50 -11.60 3.28 -22.16
C GLU A 50 -10.10 3.63 -22.21
N ASN A 51 -9.70 4.70 -21.54
CA ASN A 51 -8.29 5.11 -21.48
C ASN A 51 -7.48 4.16 -20.61
N GLU A 52 -8.02 3.78 -19.45
CA GLU A 52 -7.38 2.79 -18.57
C GLU A 52 -7.28 1.41 -19.23
N GLN A 53 -8.25 1.03 -20.07
CA GLN A 53 -8.17 -0.18 -20.87
C GLN A 53 -7.04 -0.09 -21.93
N LYS A 54 -6.80 1.09 -22.52
CA LYS A 54 -5.65 1.31 -23.42
C LYS A 54 -4.33 1.22 -22.66
N ASP A 55 -4.24 1.83 -21.49
CA ASP A 55 -3.07 1.78 -20.62
C ASP A 55 -2.75 0.35 -20.18
N LEU A 56 -3.78 -0.43 -19.84
CA LEU A 56 -3.63 -1.84 -19.51
C LEU A 56 -3.11 -2.66 -20.70
N LYS A 57 -3.58 -2.39 -21.92
CA LYS A 57 -3.09 -3.06 -23.14
C LYS A 57 -1.61 -2.75 -23.36
N LYS A 58 -1.23 -1.47 -23.23
CA LYS A 58 0.17 -1.04 -23.33
C LYS A 58 1.04 -1.73 -22.28
N TYR A 59 0.62 -1.69 -21.01
CA TYR A 59 1.34 -2.35 -19.91
C TYR A 59 1.52 -3.86 -20.14
N LYS A 60 0.50 -4.57 -20.66
CA LYS A 60 0.60 -5.99 -21.00
C LYS A 60 1.60 -6.25 -22.12
N ALA A 61 1.65 -5.40 -23.14
CA ALA A 61 2.63 -5.50 -24.22
C ALA A 61 4.06 -5.27 -23.70
N ASP A 62 4.25 -4.23 -22.88
CA ASP A 62 5.54 -3.92 -22.26
C ASP A 62 6.01 -5.05 -21.34
N LEU A 63 5.09 -5.68 -20.59
CA LEU A 63 5.39 -6.85 -19.77
C LEU A 63 5.80 -8.08 -20.61
N ALA A 64 5.17 -8.31 -21.76
CA ALA A 64 5.56 -9.40 -22.65
C ALA A 64 6.97 -9.18 -23.20
N LEU A 65 7.30 -7.95 -23.59
CA LEU A 65 8.64 -7.58 -24.05
C LEU A 65 9.68 -7.71 -22.92
N PHE A 66 9.33 -7.27 -21.71
CA PHE A 66 10.18 -7.40 -20.53
C PHE A 66 10.50 -8.87 -20.24
N LYS A 67 9.48 -9.75 -20.21
CA LYS A 67 9.66 -11.19 -20.01
C LYS A 67 10.57 -11.79 -21.07
N LYS A 68 10.34 -11.46 -22.35
CA LYS A 68 11.18 -11.94 -23.45
C LYS A 68 12.64 -11.53 -23.27
N LYS A 69 12.92 -10.28 -22.89
CA LYS A 69 14.30 -9.79 -22.64
C LYS A 69 14.94 -10.49 -21.45
N ILE A 70 14.16 -10.77 -20.40
CA ILE A 70 14.62 -11.55 -19.25
C ILE A 70 14.99 -12.97 -19.70
N ASP A 71 14.10 -13.65 -20.41
CA ASP A 71 14.32 -15.02 -20.89
C ASP A 71 15.54 -15.09 -21.82
N GLU A 72 15.71 -14.13 -22.73
CA GLU A 72 16.89 -14.01 -23.61
C GLU A 72 18.19 -13.75 -22.83
N ALA A 73 18.15 -12.92 -21.79
CA ALA A 73 19.32 -12.64 -20.96
C ALA A 73 19.77 -13.90 -20.19
N PHE A 74 18.81 -14.66 -19.65
CA PHE A 74 19.11 -15.89 -18.90
C PHE A 74 19.47 -17.06 -19.82
N SER A 75 18.89 -17.18 -21.02
CA SER A 75 19.26 -18.23 -21.98
C SER A 75 20.67 -18.06 -22.53
N ASN A 76 21.18 -16.83 -22.57
CA ASN A 76 22.54 -16.52 -23.05
C ASN A 76 23.58 -16.44 -21.93
N ALA A 77 23.18 -16.61 -20.66
CA ALA A 77 24.06 -16.48 -19.50
C ALA A 77 25.25 -17.44 -19.55
N GLU A 78 25.04 -18.70 -19.94
CA GLU A 78 26.11 -19.70 -20.09
C GLU A 78 27.17 -19.30 -21.13
N ASN A 79 26.77 -18.56 -22.18
CA ASN A 79 27.69 -18.10 -23.22
C ASN A 79 28.48 -16.86 -22.78
N VAL A 80 27.86 -15.99 -21.97
CA VAL A 80 28.51 -14.80 -21.37
C VAL A 80 29.54 -15.21 -20.33
N GLU A 81 29.25 -16.22 -19.50
CA GLU A 81 30.21 -16.80 -18.55
C GLU A 81 31.40 -17.44 -19.26
N LYS A 82 31.17 -18.23 -20.32
CA LYS A 82 32.25 -18.84 -21.13
C LYS A 82 33.10 -17.81 -21.86
N ALA A 83 32.54 -16.64 -22.19
CA ALA A 83 33.24 -15.55 -22.87
C ALA A 83 33.96 -14.58 -21.91
N ASN A 84 33.90 -14.80 -20.59
CA ASN A 84 34.43 -13.89 -19.55
C ASN A 84 33.94 -12.45 -19.72
N ALA A 85 32.70 -12.31 -20.21
CA ALA A 85 32.09 -11.03 -20.57
C ALA A 85 31.21 -10.49 -19.44
N THR A 86 31.06 -9.16 -19.37
CA THR A 86 30.26 -8.47 -18.35
C THR A 86 28.78 -8.85 -18.47
N ILE A 87 28.11 -9.07 -17.33
CA ILE A 87 26.68 -9.39 -17.26
C ILE A 87 25.87 -8.32 -18.01
N PRO A 88 25.00 -8.70 -18.98
CA PRO A 88 24.21 -7.73 -19.73
C PRO A 88 23.27 -6.94 -18.80
N PRO A 89 22.97 -5.67 -19.11
CA PRO A 89 22.09 -4.85 -18.29
C PRO A 89 20.69 -5.46 -18.24
N MET A 90 20.19 -5.70 -17.02
CA MET A 90 18.85 -6.22 -16.81
C MET A 90 17.81 -5.24 -17.37
N PRO A 91 16.78 -5.73 -18.08
CA PRO A 91 15.73 -4.87 -18.58
C PRO A 91 15.00 -4.19 -17.41
N ILE A 92 14.49 -2.98 -17.64
CA ILE A 92 13.71 -2.23 -16.65
C ILE A 92 12.29 -2.76 -16.62
N ARG A 93 11.77 -3.06 -15.43
CA ARG A 93 10.38 -3.48 -15.24
C ARG A 93 9.43 -2.36 -15.69
N PRO A 94 8.38 -2.67 -16.49
CA PRO A 94 7.35 -1.71 -16.84
C PRO A 94 6.68 -1.12 -15.59
N VAL A 95 6.40 0.19 -15.62
CA VAL A 95 5.69 0.89 -14.55
C VAL A 95 4.22 0.48 -14.57
N MET A 96 3.64 0.22 -13.39
CA MET A 96 2.22 -0.10 -13.29
C MET A 96 1.34 1.06 -13.78
N PRO A 97 0.17 0.79 -14.36
CA PRO A 97 -0.77 1.85 -14.72
C PRO A 97 -1.18 2.69 -13.50
N SER A 98 -1.41 3.98 -13.70
CA SER A 98 -1.75 4.92 -12.64
C SER A 98 -3.04 4.56 -11.88
N PHE A 99 -3.98 3.88 -12.53
CA PHE A 99 -5.20 3.39 -11.89
C PHE A 99 -4.95 2.30 -10.82
N CYS A 100 -3.76 1.72 -10.74
CA CYS A 100 -3.37 0.80 -9.68
C CYS A 100 -2.83 1.50 -8.41
N THR A 101 -2.58 2.81 -8.49
CA THR A 101 -2.07 3.64 -7.39
C THR A 101 -2.96 4.87 -7.17
N GLY A 102 -4.23 4.78 -7.61
CA GLY A 102 -5.24 5.82 -7.43
C GLY A 102 -5.79 5.83 -6.00
N ALA A 103 -6.41 6.95 -5.62
CA ALA A 103 -7.03 7.13 -4.30
C ALA A 103 -8.14 6.09 -4.02
N ASP A 104 -8.80 5.59 -5.05
CA ASP A 104 -9.80 4.52 -4.99
C ASP A 104 -9.17 3.14 -4.73
N THR A 105 -7.91 2.93 -5.13
CA THR A 105 -7.16 1.69 -4.87
C THR A 105 -6.36 1.71 -3.57
N THR A 106 -6.15 2.88 -2.97
CA THR A 106 -5.43 3.00 -1.69
C THR A 106 -6.21 2.36 -0.54
N LEU A 107 -5.54 1.44 0.17
CA LEU A 107 -6.06 0.81 1.39
C LEU A 107 -5.50 1.53 2.64
N TYR A 108 -6.39 2.06 3.46
CA TYR A 108 -6.07 2.60 4.77
C TYR A 108 -6.38 1.54 5.83
N ILE A 109 -5.37 1.05 6.53
CA ILE A 109 -5.55 0.09 7.63
C ILE A 109 -5.56 0.88 8.93
N LEU A 110 -6.75 0.99 9.50
CA LEU A 110 -7.00 1.71 10.74
C LEU A 110 -7.26 0.71 11.87
N PRO A 111 -7.19 1.11 13.14
CA PRO A 111 -7.48 0.22 14.25
C PRO A 111 -8.95 -0.19 14.17
N GLY A 112 -9.22 -1.49 14.06
CA GLY A 112 -10.58 -2.04 14.01
C GLY A 112 -11.21 -2.11 12.62
N CYS A 113 -10.74 -1.34 11.62
CA CYS A 113 -11.32 -1.38 10.28
C CYS A 113 -10.32 -1.06 9.16
N THR A 114 -10.63 -1.50 7.94
CA THR A 114 -9.90 -1.05 6.74
C THR A 114 -10.81 -0.21 5.87
N VAL A 115 -10.23 0.81 5.24
CA VAL A 115 -10.97 1.71 4.35
C VAL A 115 -10.34 1.72 2.98
N GLN A 116 -11.16 1.50 1.97
CA GLN A 116 -10.75 1.51 0.57
C GLN A 116 -11.92 1.97 -0.30
N ASN A 117 -11.65 2.82 -1.28
CA ASN A 117 -12.68 3.34 -2.19
C ASN A 117 -13.93 3.90 -1.47
N ASN A 118 -13.72 4.63 -0.37
CA ASN A 118 -14.79 5.17 0.49
C ASN A 118 -15.73 4.11 1.10
N LYS A 119 -15.26 2.87 1.23
CA LYS A 119 -15.96 1.78 1.90
C LYS A 119 -15.18 1.35 3.13
N VAL A 120 -15.90 1.07 4.20
CA VAL A 120 -15.38 0.51 5.45
C VAL A 120 -15.54 -1.00 5.42
N PHE A 121 -14.49 -1.71 5.80
CA PHE A 121 -14.47 -3.15 5.91
C PHE A 121 -14.00 -3.58 7.30
N ILE A 122 -14.67 -4.58 7.88
CA ILE A 122 -14.25 -5.25 9.12
C ILE A 122 -13.70 -6.62 8.71
N GLY A 123 -12.39 -6.79 8.88
CA GLY A 123 -11.69 -7.93 8.26
C GLY A 123 -11.81 -7.89 6.73
N LYS A 124 -12.59 -8.80 6.15
CA LYS A 124 -12.86 -8.88 4.70
C LYS A 124 -14.30 -8.52 4.33
N GLU A 125 -15.16 -8.24 5.31
CA GLU A 125 -16.57 -7.99 5.09
C GLU A 125 -16.83 -6.50 4.92
N PHE A 126 -17.62 -6.16 3.91
CA PHE A 126 -18.10 -4.79 3.71
C PHE A 126 -19.07 -4.43 4.84
N ALA A 127 -18.76 -3.39 5.60
CA ALA A 127 -19.61 -2.91 6.69
C ALA A 127 -20.53 -1.79 6.22
N ARG A 128 -19.96 -0.70 5.67
CA ARG A 128 -20.73 0.47 5.21
C ARG A 128 -19.92 1.37 4.29
N HIS A 129 -20.62 2.31 3.66
CA HIS A 129 -19.98 3.45 3.00
C HIS A 129 -19.59 4.52 4.01
N LEU A 130 -18.52 5.26 3.70
CA LEU A 130 -18.21 6.51 4.39
C LEU A 130 -19.25 7.57 4.03
N THR A 131 -19.64 8.36 5.01
CA THR A 131 -20.37 9.61 4.87
C THR A 131 -19.49 10.68 4.23
N GLU A 132 -20.09 11.77 3.72
CA GLU A 132 -19.35 12.87 3.11
C GLU A 132 -18.38 13.57 4.09
N GLN A 133 -18.70 13.56 5.38
CA GLN A 133 -17.84 14.13 6.42
C GLN A 133 -16.61 13.25 6.64
N GLU A 134 -16.79 11.94 6.75
CA GLU A 134 -15.70 10.97 6.92
C GLU A 134 -14.78 10.94 5.70
N LYS A 135 -15.33 11.07 4.48
CA LYS A 135 -14.53 11.21 3.24
C LYS A 135 -13.60 12.43 3.30
N LYS A 136 -14.07 13.56 3.83
CA LYS A 136 -13.25 14.77 4.00
C LYS A 136 -12.15 14.55 5.02
N GLN A 137 -12.47 13.95 6.16
CA GLN A 137 -11.49 13.59 7.20
C GLN A 137 -10.41 12.65 6.64
N LEU A 138 -10.80 11.61 5.91
CA LEU A 138 -9.88 10.68 5.26
C LEU A 138 -8.99 11.37 4.22
N THR A 139 -9.55 12.28 3.43
CA THR A 139 -8.79 13.06 2.44
C THR A 139 -7.76 13.95 3.10
N GLN A 140 -8.12 14.59 4.21
CA GLN A 140 -7.20 15.45 4.95
C GLN A 140 -6.10 14.63 5.65
N PHE A 141 -6.46 13.48 6.23
CA PHE A 141 -5.50 12.51 6.75
C PHE A 141 -4.51 12.06 5.66
N ALA A 142 -5.01 11.69 4.47
CA ALA A 142 -4.17 11.28 3.34
C ALA A 142 -3.20 12.39 2.90
N LYS A 143 -3.65 13.65 2.90
CA LYS A 143 -2.78 14.80 2.60
C LYS A 143 -1.69 15.00 3.65
N GLN A 144 -2.01 14.84 4.93
CA GLN A 144 -1.02 14.93 6.01
C GLN A 144 0.05 13.85 5.88
N MET A 145 -0.38 12.62 5.56
CA MET A 145 0.53 11.50 5.31
C MET A 145 1.42 11.70 4.08
N ALA A 146 0.88 12.29 3.01
CA ALA A 146 1.63 12.55 1.78
C ALA A 146 2.58 13.77 1.87
N GLY A 147 2.27 14.74 2.73
CA GLY A 147 3.02 16.00 2.86
C GLY A 147 4.16 15.99 3.89
N GLY A 148 4.47 14.85 4.53
CA GLY A 148 5.54 14.76 5.53
C GLY A 148 5.23 15.44 6.87
N ALA A 149 4.01 15.91 7.09
CA ALA A 149 3.55 16.38 8.39
C ALA A 149 3.18 15.16 9.27
N VAL A 150 4.20 14.38 9.63
CA VAL A 150 4.13 13.40 10.70
C VAL A 150 4.36 14.19 11.99
N PRO A 151 3.33 14.45 12.82
CA PRO A 151 3.60 14.90 14.18
C PRO A 151 4.43 13.82 14.87
N ALA A 152 5.49 14.28 15.55
CA ALA A 152 6.58 13.50 16.13
C ALA A 152 6.17 12.08 16.58
N GLY A 153 6.41 11.11 15.69
CA GLY A 153 6.30 9.68 15.94
C GLY A 153 7.56 9.03 15.38
N ALA A 154 8.24 8.23 16.20
CA ALA A 154 9.59 7.75 15.95
C ALA A 154 9.73 7.02 14.61
N THR A 155 10.51 7.59 13.68
CA THR A 155 11.02 6.90 12.49
C THR A 155 12.00 5.83 12.93
N ASN A 156 11.63 4.56 12.81
CA ASN A 156 12.58 3.45 12.92
C ASN A 156 12.82 2.86 11.52
N ILE A 157 14.04 3.03 11.03
CA ILE A 157 14.53 2.33 9.83
C ILE A 157 15.18 1.03 10.29
N LYS A 158 14.54 -0.09 9.98
CA LYS A 158 15.22 -1.39 9.88
C LYS A 158 14.85 -2.00 8.53
N ASP A 159 15.86 -2.53 7.85
CA ASP A 159 15.76 -3.32 6.61
C ASP A 159 15.27 -2.58 5.34
N GLY A 160 15.44 -1.25 5.25
CA GLY A 160 15.13 -0.49 4.04
C GLY A 160 13.63 -0.28 3.79
N VAL A 161 12.79 -0.57 4.78
CA VAL A 161 11.35 -0.33 4.76
C VAL A 161 11.04 0.95 5.54
N THR A 162 10.57 1.99 4.85
CA THR A 162 10.07 3.20 5.51
C THR A 162 8.65 2.94 6.02
N THR A 163 8.54 2.65 7.31
CA THR A 163 7.24 2.54 7.99
C THR A 163 6.96 3.84 8.75
N THR A 164 5.91 4.56 8.37
CA THR A 164 5.49 5.77 9.10
C THR A 164 4.35 5.41 10.06
N THR A 165 4.69 5.31 11.34
CA THR A 165 3.73 5.15 12.43
C THR A 165 3.12 6.50 12.77
N VAL A 166 1.80 6.65 12.64
CA VAL A 166 1.08 7.83 13.14
C VAL A 166 0.36 7.51 14.45
N THR A 167 0.88 8.07 15.53
CA THR A 167 0.21 8.15 16.82
C THR A 167 -0.77 9.34 16.79
N PRO A 168 -2.00 9.22 17.31
CA PRO A 168 -2.86 10.38 17.47
C PRO A 168 -2.25 11.28 18.55
N ALA A 169 -1.69 12.42 18.15
CA ALA A 169 -1.15 13.42 19.06
C ALA A 169 -2.21 14.50 19.35
N THR A 170 -2.31 14.84 20.62
CA THR A 170 -3.37 15.62 21.30
C THR A 170 -3.42 17.12 20.95
N ASN A 171 -3.07 17.54 19.73
CA ASN A 171 -3.18 18.94 19.30
C ASN A 171 -3.41 19.04 17.78
N GLY A 172 -4.67 19.17 17.37
CA GLY A 172 -5.07 19.62 16.02
C GLY A 172 -5.02 18.59 14.89
N GLN A 173 -4.83 17.30 15.18
CA GLN A 173 -4.80 16.23 14.17
C GLN A 173 -6.16 15.52 14.06
N ILE A 174 -6.58 15.18 12.84
CA ILE A 174 -7.87 14.50 12.60
C ILE A 174 -7.79 13.06 13.11
N THR A 175 -8.62 12.75 14.10
CA THR A 175 -8.90 11.39 14.53
C THR A 175 -9.93 10.76 13.60
N LEU A 176 -9.61 9.61 13.02
CA LEU A 176 -10.57 8.81 12.25
C LEU A 176 -11.27 7.85 13.23
N ASP A 177 -12.37 8.30 13.82
CA ASP A 177 -13.14 7.61 14.87
C ASP A 177 -14.18 6.61 14.32
N PHE A 178 -14.50 6.67 13.03
CA PHE A 178 -15.48 5.79 12.38
C PHE A 178 -15.14 4.29 12.36
N CYS A 179 -13.93 3.88 12.75
CA CYS A 179 -13.59 2.47 12.97
C CYS A 179 -13.85 1.99 14.40
N THR A 180 -14.27 2.87 15.32
CA THR A 180 -14.42 2.57 16.76
C THR A 180 -15.86 2.61 17.26
N GLU A 181 -16.83 2.96 16.42
CA GLU A 181 -18.25 3.08 16.77
C GLU A 181 -19.01 1.72 16.81
N PHE A 182 -18.35 0.63 17.20
CA PHE A 182 -18.94 -0.71 17.25
C PHE A 182 -19.11 -1.24 18.67
#